data_AF-A0A0U5CAJ2-F1
#
_entry.id   AF-A0A0U5CAJ2-F1
#
_cell.length_a   1.000
_cell.length_b   1.000
_cell.length_c   1.000
_cell.angle_alpha   90.00
_cell.angle_beta   90.00
_cell.angle_gamma   90.00
#
_symmetry.space_group_name_H-M   'P 1'
#
loop_
_entity.id
_entity.type
_entity.pdbx_description
1 polymer ?
#
loop_
_entity_poly.entity_id
_entity_poly.type
_entity_poly.pdbx_seq_one_letter_code
_entity_poly.pdbx_strand_id
1 'polypeptide(L)'
;MEFNKAEFAKLLHLAKGNRSINKFGLDSGVDPGYISRLMRQLIQTAPSAQIINKLASRAFNDVTVEHLMAAAGYLPEETKFASLDSTIQADLIFDPELNIALYDGYNEFSPEEKEAVKAIVRNTIETFKRLKAERNAKLDEEK
;
A
#
# COMPACT_ATOMS: atom_id res chain seq x y z
N MET A 1 0.29 -19.01 11.74
CA MET A 1 0.12 -17.58 11.38
C MET A 1 0.41 -16.78 12.64
N GLU A 2 1.35 -15.86 12.56
CA GLU A 2 1.89 -15.14 13.73
C GLU A 2 1.49 -13.66 13.64
N PHE A 3 1.31 -13.01 14.79
CA PHE A 3 0.99 -11.60 14.84
C PHE A 3 2.20 -10.75 14.40
N ASN A 4 2.12 -10.14 13.22
CA ASN A 4 3.12 -9.20 12.76
C ASN A 4 2.87 -7.80 13.34
N LYS A 5 3.31 -7.59 14.59
CA LYS A 5 3.16 -6.31 15.30
C LYS A 5 3.79 -5.12 14.60
N ALA A 6 4.86 -5.33 13.82
CA ALA A 6 5.54 -4.26 13.10
C ALA A 6 4.70 -3.77 11.92
N GLU A 7 4.18 -4.69 11.11
CA GLU A 7 3.28 -4.35 10.00
C GLU A 7 1.96 -3.78 10.52
N PHE A 8 1.41 -4.35 11.59
CA PHE A 8 0.19 -3.85 12.20
C PHE A 8 0.35 -2.40 12.71
N ALA A 9 1.49 -2.08 13.33
CA ALA A 9 1.79 -0.71 13.75
C ALA A 9 1.87 0.25 12.55
N LYS A 10 2.55 -0.15 11.47
CA LYS A 10 2.64 0.64 10.23
C LYS A 10 1.26 0.92 9.64
N LEU A 11 0.42 -0.11 9.52
CA LEU A 11 -0.97 0.03 9.06
C LEU A 11 -1.79 0.94 9.97
N LEU A 12 -1.58 0.90 11.29
CA LEU A 12 -2.23 1.83 12.21
C LEU A 12 -1.76 3.28 12.05
N HIS A 13 -0.49 3.51 11.75
CA HIS A 13 0.00 4.85 11.43
C HIS A 13 -0.69 5.40 10.18
N LEU A 14 -0.85 4.57 9.15
CA LEU A 14 -1.59 4.92 7.92
C LEU A 14 -3.07 5.14 8.22
N ALA A 15 -3.74 4.21 8.91
CA ALA A 15 -5.14 4.29 9.28
C ALA A 15 -5.45 5.53 10.15
N LYS A 16 -4.52 5.93 11.02
CA LYS A 16 -4.64 7.17 11.78
C LYS A 16 -4.63 8.38 10.85
N GLY A 17 -3.80 8.39 9.81
CA GLY A 17 -3.58 9.57 8.97
C GLY A 17 -3.03 10.74 9.78
N ASN A 18 -3.44 11.97 9.45
CA ASN A 18 -2.89 13.19 10.07
C ASN A 18 -3.51 13.56 11.43
N ARG A 19 -4.58 12.88 11.89
CA ARG A 19 -5.22 13.18 13.19
C ARG A 19 -4.40 12.65 14.38
N SER A 20 -4.71 13.16 15.57
CA SER A 20 -4.13 12.67 16.82
C SER A 20 -4.65 11.27 17.19
N ILE A 21 -3.90 10.53 18.02
CA ILE A 21 -4.34 9.23 18.54
C ILE A 21 -5.63 9.37 19.35
N ASN A 22 -5.79 10.46 20.11
CA ASN A 22 -7.01 10.73 20.87
C ASN A 22 -8.23 10.86 19.96
N LYS A 23 -8.08 11.60 18.85
CA LYS A 23 -9.16 11.75 17.87
C LYS A 23 -9.48 10.43 17.19
N PHE A 24 -8.45 9.67 16.80
CA PHE A 24 -8.65 8.36 16.19
C PHE A 24 -9.37 7.39 17.13
N GLY A 25 -8.93 7.29 18.39
CA GLY A 25 -9.56 6.44 19.39
C GLY A 25 -11.00 6.83 19.72
N LEU A 26 -11.28 8.14 19.77
CA LEU A 26 -12.65 8.65 19.90
C LEU A 26 -13.52 8.21 18.72
N ASP A 27 -13.05 8.40 17.48
CA ASP A 27 -13.80 8.09 16.27
C ASP A 27 -14.06 6.58 16.15
N SER A 28 -13.05 5.75 16.45
CA SER A 28 -13.14 4.28 16.36
C SER A 28 -13.79 3.62 17.59
N GLY A 29 -13.97 4.36 18.69
CA GLY A 29 -14.43 3.80 19.97
C GLY A 29 -13.46 2.78 20.57
N VAL A 30 -12.16 3.04 20.44
CA VAL A 30 -11.06 2.22 20.98
C VAL A 30 -10.18 3.11 21.85
N ASP A 31 -9.75 2.60 23.00
CA ASP A 31 -8.93 3.34 23.95
C ASP A 31 -7.65 3.93 23.28
N PRO A 32 -7.44 5.25 23.32
CA PRO A 32 -6.25 5.89 22.77
C PRO A 32 -4.95 5.31 23.34
N GLY A 33 -4.93 4.94 24.62
CA GLY A 33 -3.77 4.31 25.26
C GLY A 33 -3.45 2.94 24.66
N TYR A 34 -4.47 2.14 24.38
CA TYR A 34 -4.35 0.86 23.68
C TYR A 34 -3.85 1.01 22.25
N ILE A 35 -4.42 1.94 21.47
CA ILE A 35 -3.92 2.27 20.12
C ILE A 35 -2.45 2.69 20.19
N SER A 36 -2.10 3.53 21.15
CA SER A 36 -0.73 4.00 21.34
C SER A 36 0.25 2.88 21.65
N ARG A 37 -0.15 1.89 22.47
CA ARG A 37 0.66 0.69 22.74
C ARG A 37 0.81 -0.21 21.52
N LEU A 38 -0.23 -0.35 20.70
CA LEU A 38 -0.16 -1.10 19.44
C LEU A 38 0.80 -0.44 18.44
N MET A 39 0.68 0.87 18.24
CA MET A 39 1.57 1.65 17.35
C MET A 39 3.04 1.60 17.81
N ARG A 40 3.29 1.55 19.12
CA ARG A 40 4.64 1.38 19.70
C ARG A 40 5.09 -0.08 19.82
N GLN A 41 4.32 -1.04 19.30
CA GLN A 41 4.65 -2.47 19.29
C GLN A 41 4.85 -3.07 20.69
N LEU A 42 4.22 -2.48 21.71
CA LEU A 42 4.32 -2.92 23.11
C LEU A 42 3.42 -4.13 23.41
N ILE A 43 2.45 -4.39 22.55
CA ILE A 43 1.53 -5.53 22.68
C ILE A 43 2.08 -6.72 21.90
N GLN A 44 2.25 -7.87 22.56
CA GLN A 44 2.72 -9.11 21.92
C GLN A 44 1.57 -9.98 21.38
N THR A 45 0.34 -9.73 21.85
CA THR A 45 -0.86 -10.47 21.43
C THR A 45 -1.66 -9.67 20.41
N ALA A 46 -2.13 -10.32 19.34
CA ALA A 46 -2.99 -9.65 18.37
C ALA A 46 -4.25 -9.08 19.03
N PRO A 47 -4.73 -7.88 18.63
CA PRO A 47 -6.05 -7.39 19.01
C PRO A 47 -7.15 -8.32 18.49
N SER A 48 -8.29 -8.37 19.17
CA SER A 48 -9.42 -9.16 18.68
C SER A 48 -9.97 -8.61 17.35
N ALA A 49 -10.58 -9.49 16.56
CA ALA A 49 -11.25 -9.13 15.30
C ALA A 49 -12.24 -7.95 15.48
N GLN A 50 -12.94 -7.89 16.61
CA GLN A 50 -13.85 -6.79 16.92
C GLN A 50 -13.14 -5.44 17.06
N ILE A 51 -11.97 -5.41 17.70
CA ILE A 51 -11.16 -4.19 17.81
C ILE A 51 -10.60 -3.80 16.43
N ILE A 52 -10.17 -4.77 15.65
CA ILE A 52 -9.67 -4.54 14.28
C ILE A 52 -10.78 -3.90 13.41
N ASN A 53 -11.99 -4.44 13.45
CA ASN A 53 -13.15 -3.88 12.74
C ASN A 53 -13.43 -2.43 13.14
N LYS A 54 -13.38 -2.13 14.45
CA LYS A 54 -13.56 -0.77 14.96
C LYS A 54 -12.52 0.20 14.41
N LEU A 55 -11.25 -0.19 14.42
CA LEU A 55 -10.14 0.62 13.90
C LEU A 55 -10.26 0.83 12.38
N ALA A 56 -10.56 -0.22 11.63
CA ALA A 56 -10.74 -0.19 10.19
C ALA A 56 -11.93 0.70 9.76
N SER A 57 -13.05 0.67 10.50
CA SER A 57 -14.26 1.43 10.16
C SER A 57 -14.07 2.95 10.07
N ARG A 58 -13.00 3.47 10.68
CA ARG A 58 -12.65 4.89 10.67
C ARG A 58 -11.26 5.14 10.09
N ALA A 59 -10.63 4.14 9.48
CA ALA A 59 -9.28 4.24 8.96
C ALA A 59 -9.20 5.19 7.76
N PHE A 60 -8.07 5.89 7.63
CA PHE A 60 -7.71 6.70 6.47
C PHE A 60 -6.69 5.97 5.59
N ASN A 61 -6.41 6.52 4.41
CA ASN A 61 -5.42 6.00 3.46
C ASN A 61 -5.70 4.56 3.01
N ASP A 62 -6.98 4.26 2.75
CA ASP A 62 -7.44 2.96 2.21
C ASP A 62 -6.99 1.72 3.00
N VAL A 63 -6.72 1.90 4.30
CA VAL A 63 -6.45 0.77 5.20
C VAL A 63 -7.75 0.05 5.51
N THR A 64 -7.94 -1.09 4.85
CA THR A 64 -9.11 -1.94 5.07
C THR A 64 -8.95 -2.87 6.27
N VAL A 65 -10.06 -3.53 6.63
CA VAL A 65 -10.08 -4.52 7.71
C VAL A 65 -9.19 -5.72 7.36
N GLU A 66 -9.15 -6.13 6.09
CA GLU A 66 -8.37 -7.27 5.61
C GLU A 66 -6.87 -7.03 5.81
N HIS A 67 -6.38 -5.82 5.54
CA HIS A 67 -4.98 -5.47 5.78
C HIS A 67 -4.61 -5.64 7.27
N LEU A 68 -5.46 -5.13 8.17
CA LEU A 68 -5.23 -5.24 9.61
C LEU A 68 -5.40 -6.68 10.11
N MET A 69 -6.35 -7.45 9.58
CA MET A 69 -6.57 -8.85 9.92
C MET A 69 -5.43 -9.75 9.45
N ALA A 70 -4.89 -9.51 8.25
CA ALA A 70 -3.71 -10.21 7.75
C ALA A 70 -2.49 -9.94 8.64
N ALA A 71 -2.23 -8.67 8.99
CA ALA A 71 -1.15 -8.31 9.90
C ALA A 71 -1.35 -8.87 11.33
N ALA A 72 -2.60 -9.02 11.77
CA ALA A 72 -2.96 -9.65 13.03
C ALA A 72 -2.83 -11.20 13.02
N GLY A 73 -2.59 -11.81 11.86
CA GLY A 73 -2.48 -13.26 11.70
C GLY A 73 -3.81 -14.01 11.59
N TYR A 74 -4.91 -13.28 11.34
CA TYR A 74 -6.24 -13.87 11.12
C TYR A 74 -6.50 -14.27 9.66
N LEU A 75 -5.78 -13.67 8.71
CA LEU A 75 -5.87 -13.98 7.28
C LEU A 75 -4.50 -14.38 6.72
N PRO A 76 -4.45 -15.22 5.69
CA PRO A 76 -3.22 -15.53 4.98
C PRO A 76 -2.65 -14.28 4.30
N GLU A 77 -1.32 -14.19 4.18
CA GLU A 77 -0.65 -13.03 3.57
C GLU A 77 -1.02 -12.82 2.09
N GLU A 78 -1.56 -13.84 1.41
CA GLU A 78 -2.03 -13.75 0.02
C GLU A 78 -3.17 -12.74 -0.15
N THR A 79 -3.89 -12.40 0.92
CA THR A 79 -4.96 -11.38 0.89
C THR A 79 -4.43 -9.93 0.94
N LYS A 80 -3.10 -9.73 1.03
CA LYS A 80 -2.46 -8.39 1.10
C LYS A 80 -2.73 -7.46 -0.09
N PHE A 81 -3.24 -8.00 -1.20
CA PHE A 81 -3.45 -7.26 -2.46
C PHE A 81 -4.88 -7.37 -3.02
N ALA A 82 -5.82 -7.94 -2.27
CA ALA A 82 -7.15 -8.28 -2.80
C ALA A 82 -8.11 -7.07 -3.01
N SER A 83 -7.63 -5.84 -2.90
CA SER A 83 -8.39 -4.62 -3.23
C SER A 83 -7.79 -3.79 -4.38
N LEU A 84 -6.88 -4.37 -5.17
CA LEU A 84 -6.80 -3.99 -6.59
C LEU A 84 -7.70 -4.96 -7.36
N ASP A 85 -8.67 -4.40 -8.07
CA ASP A 85 -9.61 -5.10 -8.95
C ASP A 85 -9.03 -6.38 -9.55
N SER A 86 -9.73 -7.48 -9.29
CA SER A 86 -9.49 -8.85 -9.75
C SER A 86 -9.50 -9.03 -11.29
N THR A 87 -9.32 -7.96 -12.07
CA THR A 87 -9.28 -7.97 -13.54
C THR A 87 -7.88 -7.70 -14.10
N ILE A 88 -6.90 -7.32 -13.28
CA ILE A 88 -5.53 -7.03 -13.75
C ILE A 88 -4.53 -8.03 -13.15
N GLN A 89 -4.67 -9.30 -13.50
CA GLN A 89 -3.60 -10.29 -13.32
C GLN A 89 -3.35 -11.04 -14.63
N ALA A 90 -2.67 -10.33 -15.54
CA ALA A 90 -1.67 -10.89 -16.45
C ALA A 90 -0.91 -9.72 -17.11
N ASP A 91 0.42 -9.72 -16.98
CA ASP A 91 1.36 -9.03 -17.89
C ASP A 91 1.70 -7.54 -17.74
N LEU A 92 1.48 -6.88 -16.60
CA LEU A 92 2.08 -5.55 -16.37
C LEU A 92 3.13 -5.60 -15.26
N ILE A 93 4.40 -5.46 -15.67
CA ILE A 93 5.54 -5.11 -14.84
C ILE A 93 5.15 -3.84 -14.05
N PHE A 94 4.74 -4.02 -12.79
CA PHE A 94 4.50 -2.94 -11.85
C PHE A 94 5.86 -2.58 -11.26
N ASP A 95 6.58 -1.66 -11.90
CA ASP A 95 7.79 -1.08 -11.31
C ASP A 95 7.34 -0.15 -10.16
N PRO A 96 7.53 -0.52 -8.89
CA PRO A 96 6.94 0.18 -7.74
C PRO A 96 7.48 1.60 -7.53
N GLU A 97 8.59 1.96 -8.18
CA GLU A 97 9.19 3.30 -8.06
C GLU A 97 8.54 4.34 -8.98
N LEU A 98 7.73 3.94 -9.96
CA LEU A 98 7.17 4.84 -10.96
C LEU A 98 5.66 5.04 -10.79
N ASN A 99 5.20 5.17 -9.55
CA ASN A 99 3.82 5.54 -9.29
C ASN A 99 3.63 7.04 -9.57
N ILE A 100 3.31 7.36 -10.83
CA ILE A 100 3.03 8.72 -11.30
C ILE A 100 1.93 9.39 -10.46
N ALA A 101 1.01 8.61 -9.88
CA ALA A 101 -0.06 9.14 -9.02
C ALA A 101 0.43 9.65 -7.65
N LEU A 102 1.68 9.36 -7.28
CA LEU A 102 2.35 9.93 -6.09
C LEU A 102 3.16 11.20 -6.42
N TYR A 103 3.23 11.64 -7.69
CA TYR A 103 3.90 12.88 -8.05
C TYR A 103 3.02 14.08 -7.65
N ASP A 104 3.57 14.96 -6.82
CA ASP A 104 2.89 16.15 -6.35
C ASP A 104 2.50 17.04 -7.55
N GLY A 105 1.20 17.31 -7.71
CA GLY A 105 0.63 17.98 -8.88
C GLY A 105 -0.01 17.07 -9.95
N TYR A 106 0.19 15.74 -9.94
CA TYR A 106 -0.47 14.86 -10.93
C TYR A 106 -2.00 14.88 -10.80
N ASN A 107 -2.51 15.08 -9.59
CA ASN A 107 -3.95 15.15 -9.34
C ASN A 107 -4.57 16.44 -9.89
N GLU A 108 -3.78 17.49 -10.10
CA GLU A 108 -4.23 18.80 -10.60
C GLU A 108 -4.44 18.81 -12.12
N PHE A 109 -3.90 17.82 -12.84
CA PHE A 109 -4.11 17.67 -14.28
C PHE A 109 -5.53 17.25 -14.64
N SER A 110 -6.02 17.75 -15.78
CA SER A 110 -7.25 17.30 -16.41
C SER A 110 -7.14 15.83 -16.87
N PRO A 111 -8.27 15.16 -17.17
CA PRO A 111 -8.26 13.78 -17.66
C PRO A 111 -7.42 13.60 -18.95
N GLU A 112 -7.47 14.56 -19.86
CA GLU A 112 -6.71 14.53 -21.12
C GLU A 112 -5.20 14.64 -20.87
N GLU A 113 -4.80 15.55 -19.97
CA GLU A 113 -3.40 15.74 -19.58
C GLU A 113 -2.83 14.51 -18.84
N LYS A 114 -3.63 13.90 -17.96
CA LYS A 114 -3.26 12.65 -17.30
C LYS A 114 -2.99 11.53 -18.30
N GLU A 115 -3.80 11.43 -19.34
CA GLU A 115 -3.62 10.41 -20.38
C GLU A 115 -2.37 10.67 -21.22
N ALA A 116 -2.11 11.93 -21.58
CA ALA A 116 -0.86 12.31 -22.25
C ALA A 116 0.38 11.96 -21.41
N VAL A 117 0.37 12.24 -20.11
CA VAL A 117 1.49 11.91 -19.21
C VAL A 117 1.72 10.40 -19.14
N LYS A 118 0.66 9.60 -19.01
CA LYS A 118 0.76 8.13 -19.02
C LYS A 118 1.36 7.62 -20.33
N ALA A 119 0.92 8.16 -21.46
CA ALA A 119 1.41 7.76 -22.78
C ALA A 119 2.91 8.05 -22.95
N ILE A 120 3.36 9.24 -22.51
CA ILE A 120 4.78 9.62 -22.55
C ILE A 120 5.62 8.65 -21.72
N VAL A 121 5.19 8.38 -20.49
CA VAL A 121 5.94 7.49 -19.59
C VAL A 121 6.00 6.07 -20.14
N ARG A 122 4.89 5.54 -20.68
CA ARG A 122 4.83 4.22 -21.31
C ARG A 122 5.83 4.10 -22.46
N ASN A 123 5.80 5.06 -23.39
CA ASN A 123 6.71 5.07 -24.54
C ASN A 123 8.19 5.19 -24.12
N THR A 124 8.45 6.01 -23.10
CA THR A 124 9.81 6.18 -22.53
C THR A 124 10.34 4.86 -21.96
N ILE A 125 9.51 4.13 -21.19
CA ILE A 125 9.88 2.82 -20.64
C ILE A 125 10.17 1.81 -21.76
N GLU A 126 9.32 1.75 -22.78
CA GLU A 126 9.51 0.85 -23.92
C GLU A 126 10.82 1.13 -24.65
N THR A 127 11.14 2.41 -24.85
CA THR A 127 12.40 2.85 -25.46
C THR A 127 13.61 2.38 -24.63
N PHE A 128 13.59 2.57 -23.32
CA PHE A 128 14.68 2.12 -22.45
C PHE A 128 14.81 0.60 -22.39
N LYS A 129 13.69 -0.14 -22.39
CA LYS A 129 13.71 -1.62 -22.47
C LYS A 129 14.38 -2.09 -23.75
N ARG A 130 14.03 -1.48 -24.89
CA ARG A 130 14.64 -1.79 -26.18
C ARG A 130 16.15 -1.50 -26.19
N LEU A 131 16.56 -0.34 -25.70
CA LEU A 131 17.99 0.01 -25.59
C LEU A 131 18.77 -0.96 -24.70
N LYS A 132 18.16 -1.40 -23.59
CA LYS A 132 18.77 -2.40 -22.70
C LYS A 132 18.90 -3.76 -23.39
N ALA A 133 17.90 -4.18 -24.15
CA ALA A 133 17.94 -5.43 -24.91
C ALA A 133 19.00 -5.38 -26.03
N GLU A 134 19.07 -4.28 -26.78
CA GLU A 134 20.09 -4.06 -27.82
C GLU A 134 21.51 -4.05 -27.23
N ARG A 135 21.70 -3.42 -26.06
CA ARG A 135 23.00 -3.45 -25.36
C ARG A 135 23.40 -4.86 -24.93
N ASN A 136 22.46 -5.63 -24.40
CA ASN A 136 22.73 -6.98 -23.93
C ASN A 136 23.04 -7.94 -25.11
N ALA A 137 22.32 -7.82 -26.23
CA ALA A 137 22.58 -8.62 -27.43
C ALA A 137 24.00 -8.37 -27.99
N LYS A 138 24.46 -7.12 -28.02
CA LYS A 138 25.83 -6.79 -28.46
C LYS A 138 26.93 -7.35 -27.55
N LEU A 139 26.66 -7.49 -26.26
CA LEU A 139 27.62 -8.06 -25.30
C LEU A 139 27.73 -9.59 -25.41
N ASP A 140 26.69 -10.25 -25.92
CA ASP A 140 26.68 -11.70 -26.16
C ASP A 140 27.33 -12.07 -27.50
N GLU A 141 27.40 -11.14 -28.47
CA GLU A 141 28.10 -11.32 -29.75
C GLU A 141 29.63 -11.09 -29.66
N GLU A 142 30.12 -10.45 -28.60
CA GLU A 142 31.55 -10.18 -28.36
C GLU A 142 32.25 -11.24 -27.47
N LYS A 143 31.55 -12.33 -27.09
CA LYS A 143 32.10 -13.49 -26.35
C LYS A 143 32.29 -14.71 -27.24
#